data_AF-A0A0Q3S573-F1
#
_entry.id   AF-A0A0Q3S573-F1
#
_cell.length_a   1.000
_cell.length_b   1.000
_cell.length_c   1.000
_cell.angle_alpha   90.00
_cell.angle_beta   90.00
_cell.angle_gamma   90.00
#
_symmetry.space_group_name_H-M   'P 1'
#
loop_
_entity.id
_entity.type
_entity.pdbx_description
1 polymer ?
#
loop_
_entity_poly.entity_id
_entity_poly.type
_entity_poly.pdbx_seq_one_letter_code
_entity_poly.pdbx_strand_id
1 'polypeptide(L)'
;MALGDLMASRLVRSSSSPSPSPAAPPAPLPNHHHNHVTDDLPVANGPEPRNGLEPAEVEKPEPVAYLPHVVVLCEQRHEALDEAAAAAAGPSTTGLVSKWRPKDRMKTGCVALVLCLNISVDPPDVIKISPCARMECWIDPFSMAPPKALENIGKTLHSQYERWQPKARYKLQLDPTVEEVKKLCNTCRKYARSERVLFHYNGHGVPKPTANGEIWVFNKSYTQYIPLPITDLDSWLKTPSIYVFDCSAAGIIVKAFLERLDWSSSSSASSQKDCILLAACEAHQTLPQSAEFPADVFTACLTTPIKMALHWFCKRSLLRGSMDHSLIDQIPGRQNDRKTLLGELNWIFTAITDTIAWNVLPHDLFQRLFRQDLLVASLFRNFLLAERIMRSANCSPISYPLLPPTHQHHMWDAWDMAAEICLSKLPQLIADPNAEFQPSPFFTEQLTAFEVWLDHGSEDKKPPEQLPIVLQVLLSQSHRFRALVLLGRFLDMGPRAVDL
;
A
#
# COMPACT_ATOMS: atom_id res chain seq x y z
N MET A 1 -8.90 15.10 45.40
CA MET A 1 -10.23 15.70 45.20
C MET A 1 -10.92 14.90 44.13
N ALA A 2 -12.08 14.36 44.46
CA ALA A 2 -12.85 13.38 43.70
C ALA A 2 -13.90 14.05 42.81
N LEU A 3 -14.27 13.36 41.72
CA LEU A 3 -15.55 13.35 40.96
C LEU A 3 -15.21 12.65 39.61
N GLY A 4 -15.64 11.43 39.26
CA GLY A 4 -16.94 10.76 39.45
C GLY A 4 -17.91 11.32 38.41
N ASP A 5 -18.09 10.72 37.24
CA ASP A 5 -19.15 9.75 36.85
C ASP A 5 -19.35 9.92 35.30
N LEU A 6 -19.93 9.06 34.45
CA LEU A 6 -20.72 7.83 34.56
C LEU A 6 -20.79 7.19 33.15
N MET A 7 -20.77 5.86 33.08
CA MET A 7 -21.23 5.08 31.93
C MET A 7 -22.77 5.16 31.79
N ALA A 8 -23.28 5.10 30.56
CA ALA A 8 -24.70 4.82 30.31
C ALA A 8 -24.89 3.91 29.09
N SER A 9 -25.04 2.62 29.36
CA SER A 9 -25.74 1.64 28.53
C SER A 9 -27.25 1.92 28.59
N ARG A 10 -27.98 1.82 27.47
CA ARG A 10 -29.45 1.71 27.46
C ARG A 10 -29.93 0.68 26.44
N LEU A 11 -30.61 -0.33 26.97
CA LEU A 11 -31.48 -1.29 26.29
C LEU A 11 -32.95 -0.82 26.39
N VAL A 12 -33.67 -0.92 25.26
CA VAL A 12 -35.05 -1.42 25.03
C VAL A 12 -36.27 -0.85 25.80
N ARG A 13 -37.26 -0.34 25.02
CA ARG A 13 -38.73 -0.63 24.96
C ARG A 13 -39.39 0.41 24.02
N SER A 14 -40.00 0.12 22.86
CA SER A 14 -41.18 -0.69 22.44
C SER A 14 -42.42 0.18 22.15
N SER A 15 -43.01 -0.01 20.94
CA SER A 15 -44.38 0.27 20.40
C SER A 15 -44.33 1.17 19.15
N SER A 16 -44.99 0.94 18.01
CA SER A 16 -45.91 -0.10 17.50
C SER A 16 -46.10 0.09 15.99
N SER A 17 -46.37 -1.01 15.26
CA SER A 17 -46.50 -1.19 13.80
C SER A 17 -47.70 -0.48 13.13
N PRO A 18 -47.74 -0.44 11.78
CA PRO A 18 -48.59 -1.41 11.06
C PRO A 18 -47.93 -2.06 9.82
N SER A 19 -48.45 -3.24 9.50
CA SER A 19 -48.00 -4.24 8.52
C SER A 19 -48.51 -4.05 7.08
N PRO A 20 -47.81 -4.59 6.07
CA PRO A 20 -48.45 -5.12 4.85
C PRO A 20 -48.08 -6.59 4.55
N SER A 21 -49.06 -7.32 4.01
CA SER A 21 -49.05 -8.76 3.67
C SER A 21 -48.27 -9.10 2.38
N PRO A 22 -47.84 -10.37 2.19
CA PRO A 22 -47.03 -10.78 1.04
C PRO A 22 -47.88 -11.30 -0.14
N ALA A 23 -47.45 -10.95 -1.37
CA ALA A 23 -48.04 -11.42 -2.63
C ALA A 23 -47.43 -12.75 -3.09
N ALA A 24 -48.28 -13.61 -3.66
CA ALA A 24 -48.02 -14.96 -4.15
C ALA A 24 -47.40 -14.99 -5.58
N PRO A 25 -46.79 -16.12 -6.03
CA PRO A 25 -46.02 -16.20 -7.28
C PRO A 25 -46.91 -16.52 -8.51
N PRO A 26 -46.42 -16.29 -9.75
CA PRO A 26 -47.20 -16.55 -10.96
C PRO A 26 -47.07 -18.00 -11.46
N ALA A 27 -48.16 -18.50 -12.06
CA ALA A 27 -48.28 -19.82 -12.70
C ALA A 27 -48.16 -19.71 -14.26
N PRO A 28 -47.90 -20.83 -14.98
CA PRO A 28 -47.24 -20.83 -16.29
C PRO A 28 -48.17 -20.86 -17.51
N LEU A 29 -47.58 -20.53 -18.68
CA LEU A 29 -48.13 -20.59 -20.03
C LEU A 29 -48.51 -22.02 -20.48
N PRO A 30 -49.55 -22.22 -21.31
CA PRO A 30 -49.74 -23.45 -22.05
C PRO A 30 -49.27 -23.33 -23.51
N ASN A 31 -48.58 -24.38 -23.96
CA ASN A 31 -48.28 -24.67 -25.35
C ASN A 31 -49.35 -25.61 -25.94
N HIS A 32 -49.41 -25.59 -27.28
CA HIS A 32 -49.86 -26.65 -28.21
C HIS A 32 -51.22 -26.56 -28.93
N HIS A 33 -51.06 -26.46 -30.25
CA HIS A 33 -51.62 -27.29 -31.32
C HIS A 33 -52.94 -26.90 -32.00
N HIS A 34 -52.75 -26.52 -33.27
CA HIS A 34 -53.63 -26.71 -34.41
C HIS A 34 -54.38 -28.05 -34.38
N ASN A 35 -55.68 -28.00 -34.69
CA ASN A 35 -56.33 -28.98 -35.55
C ASN A 35 -57.42 -28.33 -36.38
N HIS A 36 -57.41 -28.72 -37.65
CA HIS A 36 -58.35 -28.44 -38.74
C HIS A 36 -59.72 -29.10 -38.49
N VAL A 37 -60.76 -28.61 -39.20
CA VAL A 37 -61.99 -29.27 -39.73
C VAL A 37 -63.12 -28.20 -39.71
N THR A 38 -63.34 -27.46 -40.80
CA THR A 38 -64.37 -27.67 -41.86
C THR A 38 -65.74 -28.03 -41.31
N ASP A 39 -66.68 -27.09 -41.37
CA ASP A 39 -68.12 -27.41 -41.33
C ASP A 39 -68.90 -26.51 -42.28
N ASP A 40 -69.84 -27.18 -42.96
CA ASP A 40 -70.63 -26.78 -44.11
C ASP A 40 -71.75 -25.76 -43.79
N LEU A 41 -72.05 -24.94 -44.80
CA LEU A 41 -73.32 -24.22 -45.02
C LEU A 41 -74.49 -25.22 -45.14
N PRO A 42 -75.81 -24.86 -44.94
CA PRO A 42 -76.45 -23.78 -45.71
C PRO A 42 -77.70 -23.04 -45.13
N VAL A 43 -77.90 -21.82 -45.68
CA VAL A 43 -79.12 -21.22 -46.25
C VAL A 43 -80.40 -21.12 -45.40
N ALA A 44 -80.85 -19.88 -45.20
CA ALA A 44 -82.28 -19.53 -45.18
C ALA A 44 -82.50 -18.14 -45.84
N ASN A 45 -83.56 -18.06 -46.63
CA ASN A 45 -83.87 -17.04 -47.65
C ASN A 45 -84.70 -15.85 -47.12
N GLY A 46 -84.37 -14.66 -47.66
CA GLY A 46 -85.31 -13.62 -48.15
C GLY A 46 -85.70 -12.47 -47.21
N PRO A 47 -86.30 -11.36 -47.71
CA PRO A 47 -86.30 -10.79 -49.06
C PRO A 47 -85.86 -9.30 -49.13
N GLU A 48 -85.32 -8.88 -50.28
CA GLU A 48 -85.34 -7.48 -50.78
C GLU A 48 -86.68 -7.21 -51.52
N PRO A 49 -87.15 -5.96 -51.79
CA PRO A 49 -86.35 -4.80 -52.21
C PRO A 49 -86.87 -3.39 -51.82
N ARG A 50 -86.03 -2.35 -51.99
CA ARG A 50 -86.41 -1.10 -52.71
C ARG A 50 -85.23 -0.15 -52.86
N ASN A 51 -84.92 0.15 -54.13
CA ASN A 51 -84.00 1.18 -54.58
C ASN A 51 -84.42 2.57 -54.07
N GLY A 52 -83.47 3.26 -53.42
CA GLY A 52 -83.46 4.69 -53.19
C GLY A 52 -82.00 5.12 -53.06
N LEU A 53 -81.45 5.68 -54.13
CA LEU A 53 -80.07 6.15 -54.22
C LEU A 53 -79.85 7.39 -53.33
N GLU A 54 -79.05 7.24 -52.27
CA GLU A 54 -78.03 8.22 -51.86
C GLU A 54 -76.83 7.42 -51.33
N PRO A 55 -75.59 7.62 -51.82
CA PRO A 55 -74.45 6.93 -51.26
C PRO A 55 -74.15 7.51 -49.88
N ALA A 56 -74.39 6.74 -48.82
CA ALA A 56 -73.81 7.00 -47.52
C ALA A 56 -72.29 7.03 -47.68
N GLU A 57 -71.66 8.18 -47.41
CA GLU A 57 -70.21 8.28 -47.32
C GLU A 57 -69.72 7.25 -46.31
N VAL A 58 -68.99 6.24 -46.81
CA VAL A 58 -68.18 5.38 -45.95
C VAL A 58 -67.17 6.31 -45.30
N GLU A 59 -67.34 6.58 -44.01
CA GLU A 59 -66.32 7.20 -43.18
C GLU A 59 -65.09 6.28 -43.24
N LYS A 60 -64.13 6.64 -44.11
CA LYS A 60 -62.84 5.95 -44.17
C LYS A 60 -62.23 6.05 -42.76
N PRO A 61 -61.63 4.97 -42.22
CA PRO A 61 -60.81 5.12 -41.03
C PRO A 61 -59.78 6.22 -41.34
N GLU A 62 -59.66 7.20 -40.44
CA GLU A 62 -58.67 8.27 -40.59
C GLU A 62 -57.34 7.65 -40.99
N PRO A 63 -56.63 8.21 -41.99
CA PRO A 63 -55.34 7.68 -42.37
C PRO A 63 -54.46 7.77 -41.13
N VAL A 64 -54.13 6.63 -40.52
CA VAL A 64 -53.06 6.56 -39.52
C VAL A 64 -51.86 7.16 -40.24
N ALA A 65 -51.46 8.36 -39.81
CA ALA A 65 -50.36 9.05 -40.44
C ALA A 65 -49.16 8.11 -40.41
N TYR A 66 -48.79 7.58 -41.58
CA TYR A 66 -47.59 6.76 -41.74
C TYR A 66 -46.40 7.70 -41.58
N LEU A 67 -46.08 8.05 -40.33
CA LEU A 67 -44.84 8.72 -40.00
C LEU A 67 -43.73 7.66 -40.12
N PRO A 68 -42.86 7.75 -41.14
CA PRO A 68 -41.77 6.79 -41.26
C PRO A 68 -40.87 6.95 -40.04
N HIS A 69 -40.66 5.86 -39.29
CA HIS A 69 -39.73 5.82 -38.15
C HIS A 69 -38.25 5.74 -38.59
N VAL A 70 -38.01 5.77 -39.91
CA VAL A 70 -36.67 5.71 -40.48
C VAL A 70 -36.02 7.08 -40.36
N VAL A 71 -35.10 7.20 -39.40
CA VAL A 71 -34.25 8.36 -39.25
C VAL A 71 -33.05 8.20 -40.20
N VAL A 72 -32.87 9.17 -41.11
CA VAL A 72 -31.77 9.17 -42.09
C VAL A 72 -30.83 10.34 -41.76
N LEU A 73 -29.52 10.18 -41.99
CA LEU A 73 -28.51 11.21 -41.75
C LEU A 73 -28.33 11.63 -40.28
N CYS A 74 -28.69 10.77 -39.31
CA CYS A 74 -28.48 11.04 -37.87
C CYS A 74 -27.38 10.17 -37.23
N GLU A 75 -26.53 9.54 -38.04
CA GLU A 75 -25.32 8.87 -37.55
C GLU A 75 -24.25 9.87 -37.09
N GLN A 76 -23.35 9.47 -36.18
CA GLN A 76 -22.23 10.31 -35.67
C GLN A 76 -21.44 11.05 -36.75
N ARG A 77 -21.26 10.44 -37.95
CA ARG A 77 -20.57 11.08 -39.08
C ARG A 77 -21.28 12.35 -39.63
N HIS A 78 -22.50 12.62 -39.19
CA HIS A 78 -23.29 13.79 -39.55
C HIS A 78 -23.57 14.73 -38.37
N GLU A 79 -23.03 14.43 -37.17
CA GLU A 79 -22.98 15.43 -36.09
C GLU A 79 -22.09 16.59 -36.55
N ALA A 80 -22.54 17.83 -36.31
CA ALA A 80 -21.94 19.03 -36.89
C ALA A 80 -20.44 19.14 -36.55
N LEU A 81 -19.66 19.57 -37.54
CA LEU A 81 -18.20 19.71 -37.59
C LEU A 81 -17.55 20.61 -36.51
N ASP A 82 -18.22 20.94 -35.40
CA ASP A 82 -17.67 21.86 -34.41
C ASP A 82 -16.48 21.28 -33.64
N GLU A 83 -16.44 19.97 -33.35
CA GLU A 83 -15.26 19.37 -32.69
C GLU A 83 -14.08 19.19 -33.67
N ALA A 84 -14.35 18.79 -34.92
CA ALA A 84 -13.31 18.57 -35.92
C ALA A 84 -12.72 19.89 -36.46
N ALA A 85 -13.54 20.94 -36.61
CA ALA A 85 -13.08 22.26 -37.05
C ALA A 85 -12.35 23.02 -35.92
N ALA A 86 -12.79 22.88 -34.65
CA ALA A 86 -12.09 23.46 -33.51
C ALA A 86 -10.73 22.77 -33.26
N ALA A 87 -10.64 21.45 -33.49
CA ALA A 87 -9.38 20.70 -33.40
C ALA A 87 -8.38 21.04 -34.51
N ALA A 88 -8.84 21.52 -35.67
CA ALA A 88 -8.00 21.84 -36.84
C ALA A 88 -7.50 23.30 -36.90
N ALA A 89 -8.12 24.23 -36.16
CA ALA A 89 -7.87 25.68 -36.29
C ALA A 89 -6.98 26.31 -35.19
N GLY A 90 -6.62 25.57 -34.14
CA GLY A 90 -5.64 26.02 -33.13
C GLY A 90 -4.25 25.44 -33.40
N PRO A 91 -3.14 26.09 -33.00
CA PRO A 91 -1.86 25.40 -32.94
C PRO A 91 -2.06 24.15 -32.08
N SER A 92 -1.77 22.98 -32.65
CA SER A 92 -1.91 21.67 -32.04
C SER A 92 -1.16 21.61 -30.70
N THR A 93 -1.87 22.02 -29.65
CA THR A 93 -1.45 22.09 -28.25
C THR A 93 -2.32 21.18 -27.38
N THR A 94 -3.34 20.55 -27.96
CA THR A 94 -4.21 19.52 -27.37
C THR A 94 -3.63 18.11 -27.51
N GLY A 95 -2.34 17.96 -27.78
CA GLY A 95 -1.68 16.69 -27.48
C GLY A 95 -1.68 16.52 -25.97
N LEU A 96 -2.51 15.61 -25.43
CA LEU A 96 -2.40 15.15 -24.05
C LEU A 96 -0.94 14.69 -23.84
N VAL A 97 -0.12 15.56 -23.27
CA VAL A 97 1.25 15.21 -22.91
C VAL A 97 1.14 14.22 -21.76
N SER A 98 1.20 12.92 -22.08
CA SER A 98 0.97 11.88 -21.10
C SER A 98 2.08 11.94 -20.04
N LYS A 99 1.71 12.29 -18.79
CA LYS A 99 2.65 12.46 -17.68
C LYS A 99 3.06 11.13 -17.02
N TRP A 100 2.45 10.01 -17.41
CA TRP A 100 2.65 8.71 -16.76
C TRP A 100 4.00 8.04 -17.04
N ARG A 101 4.72 8.42 -18.10
CA ARG A 101 6.01 7.79 -18.44
C ARG A 101 7.06 8.17 -17.38
N PRO A 102 7.62 7.19 -16.64
CA PRO A 102 8.71 7.48 -15.72
C PRO A 102 9.90 8.02 -16.52
N LYS A 103 10.33 9.26 -16.23
CA LYS A 103 11.41 9.91 -16.98
C LYS A 103 12.75 9.20 -16.81
N ASP A 104 13.07 8.73 -15.60
CA ASP A 104 14.31 8.01 -15.29
C ASP A 104 14.07 6.86 -14.30
N ARG A 105 14.33 5.63 -14.73
CA ARG A 105 14.34 4.46 -13.84
C ARG A 105 15.58 4.52 -12.95
N MET A 106 15.37 4.72 -11.65
CA MET A 106 16.44 4.79 -10.66
C MET A 106 16.71 3.41 -10.07
N LYS A 107 17.94 3.18 -9.61
CA LYS A 107 18.32 1.95 -8.93
C LYS A 107 19.25 2.26 -7.78
N THR A 108 19.03 1.57 -6.65
CA THR A 108 20.00 1.56 -5.54
C THR A 108 21.05 0.49 -5.80
N GLY A 109 22.28 0.94 -6.06
CA GLY A 109 23.40 0.10 -6.47
C GLY A 109 24.32 -0.33 -5.35
N CYS A 110 24.37 0.43 -4.26
CA CYS A 110 25.25 0.17 -3.14
C CYS A 110 24.56 0.47 -1.81
N VAL A 111 24.83 -0.37 -0.81
CA VAL A 111 24.26 -0.28 0.53
C VAL A 111 25.40 -0.27 1.55
N ALA A 112 25.43 0.78 2.37
CA ALA A 112 26.34 0.97 3.49
C ALA A 112 25.56 0.73 4.79
N LEU A 113 25.96 -0.28 5.56
CA LEU A 113 25.38 -0.62 6.86
C LEU A 113 26.38 -0.23 7.95
N VAL A 114 25.98 0.70 8.82
CA VAL A 114 26.77 1.19 9.95
C VAL A 114 26.02 0.86 11.23
N LEU A 115 26.60 -0.01 12.05
CA LEU A 115 26.04 -0.41 13.34
C LEU A 115 26.92 0.13 14.45
N CYS A 116 26.36 0.97 15.33
CA CYS A 116 27.02 1.50 16.51
C CYS A 116 26.27 1.01 17.75
N LEU A 117 26.60 -0.20 18.22
CA LEU A 117 25.85 -0.94 19.24
C LEU A 117 26.59 -1.10 20.57
N ASN A 118 27.93 -1.16 20.57
CA ASN A 118 28.77 -1.35 21.76
C ASN A 118 28.15 -2.27 22.81
N ILE A 119 27.85 -3.51 22.38
CA ILE A 119 27.05 -4.46 23.14
C ILE A 119 27.60 -4.60 24.56
N SER A 120 26.71 -4.58 25.56
CA SER A 120 26.96 -4.59 27.01
C SER A 120 27.31 -3.25 27.66
N VAL A 121 27.50 -2.18 26.89
CA VAL A 121 27.76 -0.83 27.40
C VAL A 121 26.67 0.12 26.94
N ASP A 122 25.75 0.47 27.83
CA ASP A 122 24.69 1.43 27.52
C ASP A 122 25.25 2.86 27.46
N PRO A 123 24.80 3.68 26.49
CA PRO A 123 25.20 5.09 26.41
C PRO A 123 24.61 5.89 27.59
N PRO A 124 25.27 6.99 28.00
CA PRO A 124 24.97 7.72 29.25
C PRO A 124 23.56 8.37 29.28
N ASP A 125 22.93 8.56 28.13
CA ASP A 125 21.63 9.22 27.98
C ASP A 125 20.46 8.22 27.85
N VAL A 126 20.72 6.92 27.96
CA VAL A 126 19.72 5.86 27.90
C VAL A 126 19.73 5.07 29.20
N ILE A 127 18.63 5.17 29.95
CA ILE A 127 18.39 4.32 31.12
C ILE A 127 17.52 3.15 30.65
N LYS A 128 18.03 1.92 30.78
CA LYS A 128 17.28 0.68 30.48
C LYS A 128 16.78 0.06 31.78
N ILE A 129 15.45 -0.04 31.93
CA ILE A 129 14.81 -0.69 33.07
C ILE A 129 14.43 -2.12 32.67
N SER A 130 14.82 -3.13 33.45
CA SER A 130 14.48 -4.53 33.17
C SER A 130 13.02 -4.84 33.53
N PRO A 131 12.24 -5.55 32.69
CA PRO A 131 12.60 -6.04 31.36
C PRO A 131 12.52 -4.95 30.29
N CYS A 132 13.48 -4.91 29.35
CA CYS A 132 13.51 -3.95 28.24
C CYS A 132 13.69 -4.62 26.87
N ALA A 133 13.37 -3.87 25.82
CA ALA A 133 13.70 -4.19 24.43
C ALA A 133 15.22 -4.32 24.27
N ARG A 134 15.66 -5.48 23.75
CA ARG A 134 17.10 -5.80 23.58
C ARG A 134 17.45 -6.51 22.29
N MET A 135 16.49 -7.19 21.67
CA MET A 135 16.77 -7.91 20.43
C MET A 135 17.14 -6.94 19.33
N GLU A 136 18.19 -7.25 18.60
CA GLU A 136 18.67 -6.51 17.43
C GLU A 136 18.67 -7.47 16.25
N CYS A 137 17.99 -7.12 15.16
CA CYS A 137 17.85 -7.97 13.97
C CYS A 137 17.34 -9.38 14.30
N TRP A 138 16.44 -9.48 15.29
CA TRP A 138 15.89 -10.73 15.83
C TRP A 138 16.90 -11.64 16.53
N ILE A 139 18.03 -11.09 16.98
CA ILE A 139 19.05 -11.80 17.77
C ILE A 139 19.08 -11.16 19.16
N ASP A 140 19.09 -12.00 20.21
CA ASP A 140 19.43 -11.53 21.55
C ASP A 140 20.95 -11.30 21.64
N PRO A 141 21.43 -10.05 21.75
CA PRO A 141 22.85 -9.75 21.79
C PRO A 141 23.55 -10.31 23.04
N PHE A 142 22.80 -10.67 24.10
CA PHE A 142 23.34 -11.24 25.33
C PHE A 142 23.37 -12.77 25.34
N SER A 143 22.81 -13.42 24.31
CA SER A 143 22.85 -14.88 24.16
C SER A 143 24.23 -15.43 23.77
N MET A 144 25.18 -14.56 23.41
CA MET A 144 26.53 -14.91 23.00
C MET A 144 27.53 -13.80 23.34
N ALA A 145 28.83 -14.07 23.16
CA ALA A 145 29.88 -13.08 23.41
C ALA A 145 29.70 -11.82 22.53
N PRO A 146 29.93 -10.59 23.05
CA PRO A 146 29.64 -9.33 22.35
C PRO A 146 30.20 -9.24 20.92
N PRO A 147 31.46 -9.61 20.63
CA PRO A 147 31.99 -9.53 19.26
C PRO A 147 31.24 -10.45 18.28
N LYS A 148 30.85 -11.64 18.74
CA LYS A 148 30.12 -12.62 17.93
C LYS A 148 28.66 -12.19 17.73
N ALA A 149 28.05 -11.60 18.75
CA ALA A 149 26.71 -11.02 18.66
C ALA A 149 26.68 -9.91 17.60
N LEU A 150 27.61 -8.97 17.67
CA LEU A 150 27.73 -7.85 16.73
C LEU A 150 27.92 -8.33 15.28
N GLU A 151 28.79 -9.32 15.06
CA GLU A 151 29.00 -9.92 13.74
C GLU A 151 27.73 -10.60 13.20
N ASN A 152 27.01 -11.35 14.04
CA ASN A 152 25.80 -12.04 13.66
C ASN A 152 24.65 -11.07 13.36
N ILE A 153 24.50 -10.00 14.16
CA ILE A 153 23.54 -8.91 13.90
C ILE A 153 23.84 -8.28 12.55
N GLY A 154 25.10 -7.91 12.28
CA GLY A 154 25.51 -7.32 11.01
C GLY A 154 25.26 -8.21 9.79
N LYS A 155 25.58 -9.51 9.88
CA LYS A 155 25.29 -10.50 8.81
C LYS A 155 23.79 -10.68 8.59
N THR A 156 23.02 -10.66 9.68
CA THR A 156 21.56 -10.79 9.61
C THR A 156 20.95 -9.57 8.95
N LEU A 157 21.33 -8.36 9.36
CA LEU A 157 20.86 -7.11 8.73
C LEU A 157 21.20 -7.05 7.24
N HIS A 158 22.43 -7.45 6.87
CA HIS A 158 22.83 -7.60 5.47
C HIS A 158 21.85 -8.50 4.72
N SER A 159 21.60 -9.71 5.25
CA SER A 159 20.72 -10.69 4.63
C SER A 159 19.26 -10.23 4.58
N GLN A 160 18.80 -9.39 5.51
CA GLN A 160 17.46 -8.82 5.48
C GLN A 160 17.30 -7.80 4.34
N TYR A 161 18.26 -6.88 4.17
CA TYR A 161 18.24 -5.94 3.05
C TYR A 161 18.47 -6.61 1.69
N GLU A 162 19.33 -7.62 1.62
CA GLU A 162 19.65 -8.35 0.38
C GLU A 162 18.41 -9.00 -0.24
N ARG A 163 17.43 -9.42 0.58
CA ARG A 163 16.14 -9.94 0.08
C ARG A 163 15.38 -8.90 -0.76
N TRP A 164 15.47 -7.63 -0.41
CA TRP A 164 14.79 -6.53 -1.12
C TRP A 164 15.56 -6.04 -2.34
N GLN A 165 16.90 -6.11 -2.31
CA GLN A 165 17.76 -5.71 -3.43
C GLN A 165 18.98 -6.65 -3.58
N PRO A 166 18.81 -7.85 -4.14
CA PRO A 166 19.87 -8.86 -4.19
C PRO A 166 21.03 -8.50 -5.13
N LYS A 167 20.83 -7.52 -6.02
CA LYS A 167 21.85 -7.10 -7.01
C LYS A 167 22.69 -5.90 -6.56
N ALA A 168 22.45 -5.35 -5.37
CA ALA A 168 23.26 -4.26 -4.84
C ALA A 168 24.57 -4.77 -4.22
N ARG A 169 25.56 -3.88 -4.15
CA ARG A 169 26.79 -4.14 -3.40
C ARG A 169 26.61 -3.71 -1.95
N TYR A 170 26.75 -4.65 -1.03
CA TYR A 170 26.66 -4.40 0.40
C TYR A 170 28.03 -4.22 1.05
N LYS A 171 28.09 -3.31 2.00
CA LYS A 171 29.27 -3.03 2.83
C LYS A 171 28.83 -2.79 4.26
N LEU A 172 29.44 -3.52 5.19
CA LEU A 172 29.12 -3.52 6.61
C LEU A 172 30.29 -2.91 7.39
N GLN A 173 29.98 -2.04 8.34
CA GLN A 173 30.89 -1.53 9.35
C GLN A 173 30.25 -1.67 10.74
N LEU A 174 31.02 -2.28 11.65
CA LEU A 174 30.59 -2.66 13.00
C LEU A 174 31.39 -1.85 14.01
N ASP A 175 30.70 -1.08 14.85
CA ASP A 175 31.27 -0.10 15.78
C ASP A 175 32.44 0.71 15.17
N PRO A 176 32.22 1.45 14.07
CA PRO A 176 33.32 2.04 13.31
C PRO A 176 33.85 3.35 13.90
N THR A 177 35.02 3.76 13.40
CA THR A 177 35.52 5.13 13.54
C THR A 177 35.04 6.07 12.42
N VAL A 178 35.21 7.37 12.62
CA VAL A 178 34.91 8.40 11.60
C VAL A 178 35.63 8.13 10.28
N GLU A 179 36.91 7.74 10.32
CA GLU A 179 37.69 7.43 9.11
C GLU A 179 37.16 6.21 8.36
N GLU A 180 36.66 5.22 9.09
CA GLU A 180 36.08 4.01 8.51
C GLU A 180 34.74 4.30 7.83
N VAL A 181 33.90 5.13 8.46
CA VAL A 181 32.65 5.63 7.85
C VAL A 181 32.96 6.49 6.62
N LYS A 182 33.94 7.40 6.69
CA LYS A 182 34.39 8.19 5.54
C LYS A 182 34.84 7.32 4.38
N LYS A 183 35.67 6.31 4.66
CA LYS A 183 36.15 5.37 3.64
C LYS A 183 35.00 4.55 3.05
N LEU A 184 34.06 4.10 3.88
CA LEU A 184 32.85 3.39 3.46
C LEU A 184 32.03 4.24 2.48
N CYS A 185 31.62 5.45 2.90
CA CYS A 185 30.79 6.35 2.11
C CYS A 185 31.42 6.67 0.74
N ASN A 186 32.71 7.02 0.72
CA ASN A 186 33.43 7.31 -0.53
C ASN A 186 33.54 6.08 -1.44
N THR A 187 33.73 4.89 -0.86
CA THR A 187 33.77 3.63 -1.62
C THR A 187 32.40 3.32 -2.24
N CYS A 188 31.32 3.46 -1.47
CA CYS A 188 29.96 3.24 -1.93
C CYS A 188 29.57 4.21 -3.05
N ARG A 189 29.86 5.51 -2.90
CA ARG A 189 29.62 6.50 -3.96
C ARG A 189 30.43 6.20 -5.22
N LYS A 190 31.74 5.91 -5.08
CA LYS A 190 32.59 5.55 -6.24
C LYS A 190 32.04 4.35 -6.99
N TYR A 191 31.49 3.36 -6.28
CA TYR A 191 30.89 2.17 -6.88
C TYR A 191 29.56 2.49 -7.59
N ALA A 192 28.65 3.18 -6.90
CA ALA A 192 27.30 3.46 -7.41
C ALA A 192 27.31 4.41 -8.60
N ARG A 193 28.32 5.29 -8.74
CA ARG A 193 28.37 6.34 -9.78
C ARG A 193 27.10 7.20 -9.70
N SER A 194 26.22 7.08 -10.68
CA SER A 194 24.91 7.74 -10.78
C SER A 194 23.77 6.96 -10.12
N GLU A 195 23.97 5.68 -9.76
CA GLU A 195 22.99 4.91 -8.99
C GLU A 195 22.87 5.45 -7.55
N ARG A 196 21.75 5.16 -6.90
CA ARG A 196 21.48 5.55 -5.51
C ARG A 196 22.36 4.75 -4.55
N VAL A 197 22.82 5.40 -3.48
CA VAL A 197 23.46 4.74 -2.33
C VAL A 197 22.49 4.75 -1.16
N LEU A 198 22.28 3.59 -0.53
CA LEU A 198 21.60 3.50 0.77
C LEU A 198 22.63 3.58 1.89
N PHE A 199 22.39 4.44 2.87
CA PHE A 199 23.14 4.50 4.12
C PHE A 199 22.21 4.18 5.29
N HIS A 200 22.45 3.06 5.95
CA HIS A 200 21.75 2.65 7.16
C HIS A 200 22.65 2.91 8.36
N TYR A 201 22.13 3.63 9.35
CA TYR A 201 22.79 3.90 10.61
C TYR A 201 21.90 3.44 11.76
N ASN A 202 22.42 2.53 12.58
CA ASN A 202 21.85 2.15 13.86
C ASN A 202 22.75 2.72 14.97
N GLY A 203 22.16 3.57 15.82
CA GLY A 203 22.86 4.30 16.88
C GLY A 203 22.44 3.92 18.29
N HIS A 204 22.09 2.66 18.56
CA HIS A 204 21.56 2.25 19.87
C HIS A 204 22.60 2.13 20.99
N GLY A 205 23.88 1.98 20.65
CA GLY A 205 25.01 1.89 21.59
C GLY A 205 25.76 3.20 21.84
N VAL A 206 25.25 4.31 21.31
CA VAL A 206 25.86 5.64 21.36
C VAL A 206 24.83 6.68 21.79
N PRO A 207 25.27 7.89 22.23
CA PRO A 207 24.33 8.93 22.61
C PRO A 207 23.40 9.37 21.47
N LYS A 208 22.30 10.01 21.84
CA LYS A 208 21.37 10.66 20.91
C LYS A 208 22.08 11.70 20.03
N PRO A 209 21.62 11.91 18.79
CA PRO A 209 22.12 12.96 17.91
C PRO A 209 22.06 14.35 18.57
N THR A 210 23.03 15.20 18.27
CA THR A 210 23.14 16.54 18.88
C THR A 210 22.35 17.58 18.08
N ALA A 211 21.90 18.65 18.74
CA ALA A 211 21.23 19.77 18.09
C ALA A 211 22.11 20.49 17.03
N ASN A 212 23.43 20.26 17.04
CA ASN A 212 24.36 20.76 16.03
C ASN A 212 24.36 19.92 14.74
N GLY A 213 23.54 18.87 14.67
CA GLY A 213 23.47 17.99 13.51
C GLY A 213 24.62 17.00 13.45
N GLU A 214 24.90 16.32 14.56
CA GLU A 214 25.94 15.29 14.65
C GLU A 214 25.33 13.95 15.05
N ILE A 215 25.81 12.87 14.42
CA ILE A 215 25.62 11.49 14.87
C ILE A 215 26.88 11.01 15.59
N TRP A 216 26.79 9.93 16.36
CA TRP A 216 27.91 9.44 17.15
C TRP A 216 28.48 8.13 16.60
N VAL A 217 29.80 8.02 16.62
CA VAL A 217 30.57 6.80 16.32
C VAL A 217 31.66 6.60 17.39
N PHE A 218 32.58 5.67 17.22
CA PHE A 218 33.59 5.35 18.23
C PHE A 218 34.99 5.85 17.86
N ASN A 219 35.86 5.96 18.86
CA ASN A 219 37.31 5.93 18.63
C ASN A 219 37.82 4.46 18.57
N LYS A 220 39.06 4.27 18.12
CA LYS A 220 39.65 2.92 17.95
C LYS A 220 39.71 2.07 19.21
N SER A 221 39.75 2.71 20.38
CA SER A 221 39.84 2.04 21.69
C SER A 221 38.49 1.87 22.37
N TYR A 222 37.38 2.28 21.75
CA TYR A 222 36.03 2.24 22.31
C TYR A 222 35.90 2.92 23.69
N THR A 223 36.72 3.95 23.93
CA THR A 223 36.73 4.72 25.18
C THR A 223 35.95 6.03 25.10
N GLN A 224 35.69 6.51 23.88
CA GLN A 224 35.00 7.78 23.65
C GLN A 224 34.03 7.65 22.48
N TYR A 225 32.90 8.34 22.61
CA TYR A 225 32.02 8.63 21.50
C TYR A 225 32.57 9.83 20.73
N ILE A 226 32.68 9.70 19.42
CA ILE A 226 33.22 10.74 18.53
C ILE A 226 32.06 11.29 17.69
N PRO A 227 31.83 12.61 17.70
CA PRO A 227 30.77 13.21 16.90
C PRO A 227 31.17 13.20 15.42
N LEU A 228 30.21 12.84 14.56
CA LEU A 228 30.31 12.86 13.12
C LEU A 228 29.24 13.83 12.57
N PRO A 229 29.65 14.99 12.05
CA PRO A 229 28.72 15.95 11.46
C PRO A 229 27.96 15.38 10.26
N ILE A 230 26.66 15.67 10.19
CA ILE A 230 25.80 15.29 9.05
C ILE A 230 26.25 15.95 7.74
N THR A 231 26.85 17.14 7.84
CA THR A 231 27.44 17.87 6.70
C THR A 231 28.55 17.06 6.03
N ASP A 232 29.42 16.43 6.82
CA ASP A 232 30.49 15.57 6.34
C ASP A 232 29.93 14.31 5.69
N LEU A 233 28.99 13.63 6.36
CA LEU A 233 28.34 12.43 5.85
C LEU A 233 27.71 12.66 4.47
N ASP A 234 26.92 13.74 4.33
CA ASP A 234 26.30 14.10 3.06
C ASP A 234 27.34 14.45 1.98
N SER A 235 28.43 15.13 2.35
CA SER A 235 29.50 15.48 1.40
C SER A 235 30.19 14.25 0.81
N TRP A 236 30.31 13.16 1.58
CA TRP A 236 30.92 11.90 1.15
C TRP A 236 29.97 11.07 0.29
N LEU A 237 28.70 10.98 0.70
CA LEU A 237 27.71 10.17 0.00
C LEU A 237 27.12 10.86 -1.22
N LYS A 238 26.92 12.17 -1.22
CA LYS A 238 26.33 12.95 -2.33
C LYS A 238 24.98 12.41 -2.82
N THR A 239 24.41 13.05 -3.83
CA THR A 239 23.20 12.59 -4.52
C THR A 239 23.53 11.65 -5.69
N PRO A 240 22.63 10.73 -6.07
CA PRO A 240 21.38 10.36 -5.37
C PRO A 240 21.64 9.44 -4.16
N SER A 241 20.97 9.67 -3.03
CA SER A 241 21.14 8.85 -1.81
C SER A 241 19.83 8.68 -1.03
N ILE A 242 19.76 7.61 -0.23
CA ILE A 242 18.71 7.35 0.76
C ILE A 242 19.35 7.00 2.10
N TYR A 243 18.79 7.52 3.18
CA TYR A 243 19.30 7.34 4.53
C TYR A 243 18.24 6.71 5.43
N VAL A 244 18.65 5.77 6.27
CA VAL A 244 17.83 5.14 7.31
C VAL A 244 18.52 5.36 8.64
N PHE A 245 17.87 6.05 9.57
CA PHE A 245 18.38 6.35 10.91
C PHE A 245 17.52 5.65 11.97
N ASP A 246 18.04 4.55 12.51
CA ASP A 246 17.46 3.85 13.65
C ASP A 246 18.19 4.27 14.92
N CYS A 247 17.67 5.32 15.55
CA CYS A 247 18.15 5.84 16.82
C CYS A 247 17.07 6.71 17.49
N SER A 248 17.24 6.96 18.79
CA SER A 248 16.42 7.93 19.51
C SER A 248 16.73 9.36 19.04
N ALA A 249 15.74 10.25 19.12
CA ALA A 249 15.83 11.62 18.61
C ALA A 249 16.25 11.76 17.13
N ALA A 250 15.98 10.75 16.28
CA ALA A 250 16.39 10.73 14.88
C ALA A 250 15.86 11.93 14.05
N GLY A 251 14.76 12.56 14.45
CA GLY A 251 14.25 13.78 13.85
C GLY A 251 15.23 14.98 13.89
N ILE A 252 16.18 14.99 14.82
CA ILE A 252 17.27 15.99 14.85
C ILE A 252 18.14 15.87 13.59
N ILE A 253 18.42 14.64 13.16
CA ILE A 253 19.21 14.37 11.96
C ILE A 253 18.48 14.88 10.72
N VAL A 254 17.18 14.59 10.61
CA VAL A 254 16.35 15.07 9.50
C VAL A 254 16.36 16.60 9.43
N LYS A 255 16.17 17.27 10.57
CA LYS A 255 16.23 18.74 10.65
C LYS A 255 17.58 19.29 10.15
N ALA A 256 18.70 18.70 10.59
CA ALA A 256 20.03 19.11 10.14
C ALA A 256 20.25 18.93 8.62
N PHE A 257 19.69 17.87 8.02
CA PHE A 257 19.69 17.71 6.57
C PHE A 257 18.88 18.82 5.87
N LEU A 258 17.68 19.13 6.37
CA LEU A 258 16.77 20.10 5.75
C LEU A 258 17.34 21.53 5.78
N GLU A 259 17.87 21.98 6.92
CA GLU A 259 18.48 23.32 7.06
C GLU A 259 19.57 23.57 6.00
N ARG A 260 20.30 22.50 5.63
CA ARG A 260 21.33 22.55 4.59
C ARG A 260 20.77 22.48 3.17
N LEU A 261 19.68 21.73 2.95
CA LEU A 261 19.00 21.71 1.65
C LEU A 261 18.44 23.11 1.32
N ASP A 262 17.87 23.80 2.31
CA ASP A 262 17.34 25.15 2.17
C ASP A 262 18.46 26.16 1.85
N TRP A 263 19.59 26.10 2.57
CA TRP A 263 20.75 26.95 2.27
C TRP A 263 21.28 26.76 0.85
N SER A 264 21.30 25.52 0.36
CA SER A 264 21.78 25.18 -0.98
C SER A 264 20.81 25.58 -2.10
N SER A 265 19.54 25.85 -1.78
CA SER A 265 18.50 26.21 -2.75
C SER A 265 18.51 27.72 -3.08
N SER A 266 19.07 28.53 -2.19
CA SER A 266 19.26 29.98 -2.38
C SER A 266 20.39 30.34 -3.34
N SER A 267 21.26 29.39 -3.70
CA SER A 267 22.35 29.57 -4.67
C SER A 267 21.97 28.95 -6.03
N SER A 268 21.24 29.69 -6.87
CA SER A 268 21.09 29.66 -8.35
C SER A 268 21.36 28.39 -9.19
N ALA A 269 21.29 27.18 -8.64
CA ALA A 269 21.37 25.91 -9.36
C ALA A 269 20.24 24.98 -8.86
N SER A 270 19.13 25.03 -9.58
CA SER A 270 17.91 24.24 -9.41
C SER A 270 18.10 22.73 -9.71
N SER A 271 19.08 22.10 -9.06
CA SER A 271 19.14 20.65 -8.93
C SER A 271 18.57 20.29 -7.57
N GLN A 272 17.26 20.05 -7.50
CA GLN A 272 16.60 19.49 -6.32
C GLN A 272 17.38 18.22 -5.91
N LYS A 273 18.11 18.27 -4.79
CA LYS A 273 18.98 17.17 -4.37
C LYS A 273 18.12 15.93 -4.18
N ASP A 274 18.40 14.86 -4.93
CA ASP A 274 17.74 13.58 -4.76
C ASP A 274 18.24 12.86 -3.50
N CYS A 275 17.75 13.37 -2.36
CA CYS A 275 18.02 12.90 -1.01
C CYS A 275 16.71 12.41 -0.40
N ILE A 276 16.71 11.17 0.10
CA ILE A 276 15.59 10.56 0.79
C ILE A 276 16.02 10.21 2.21
N LEU A 277 15.20 10.53 3.21
CA LEU A 277 15.50 10.26 4.61
C LEU A 277 14.37 9.45 5.23
N LEU A 278 14.71 8.45 6.04
CA LEU A 278 13.80 7.69 6.88
C LEU A 278 14.39 7.68 8.29
N ALA A 279 13.65 8.22 9.26
CA ALA A 279 14.09 8.37 10.64
C ALA A 279 13.08 7.72 11.59
N ALA A 280 13.58 7.02 12.59
CA ALA A 280 12.76 6.19 13.47
C ALA A 280 11.77 6.98 14.35
N CYS A 281 12.11 8.22 14.72
CA CYS A 281 11.31 9.00 15.68
C CYS A 281 11.48 10.51 15.52
N GLU A 282 10.60 11.29 16.14
CA GLU A 282 10.74 12.75 16.23
C GLU A 282 11.91 13.19 17.13
N ALA A 283 12.34 14.44 16.98
CA ALA A 283 13.52 14.99 17.67
C ALA A 283 13.45 14.92 19.21
N HIS A 284 12.24 14.93 19.78
CA HIS A 284 12.03 14.88 21.23
C HIS A 284 11.71 13.47 21.76
N GLN A 285 11.55 12.50 20.85
CA GLN A 285 11.11 11.14 21.19
C GLN A 285 12.29 10.22 21.43
N THR A 286 12.05 9.18 22.22
CA THR A 286 12.98 8.06 22.45
C THR A 286 12.34 6.79 21.93
N LEU A 287 13.16 5.85 21.44
CA LEU A 287 12.66 4.59 20.92
C LEU A 287 11.93 3.77 22.01
N PRO A 288 10.98 2.90 21.62
CA PRO A 288 10.26 2.05 22.56
C PRO A 288 11.21 1.16 23.36
N GLN A 289 11.05 1.15 24.69
CA GLN A 289 11.85 0.31 25.59
C GLN A 289 11.11 -0.92 26.09
N SER A 290 9.81 -1.06 25.82
CA SER A 290 9.02 -2.22 26.26
C SER A 290 9.60 -3.52 25.68
N ALA A 291 9.79 -4.54 26.53
CA ALA A 291 10.24 -5.87 26.12
C ALA A 291 9.29 -6.57 25.13
N GLU A 292 8.13 -5.98 24.85
CA GLU A 292 7.25 -6.42 23.79
C GLU A 292 7.81 -6.16 22.38
N PHE A 293 8.79 -5.26 22.26
CA PHE A 293 9.40 -4.90 21.00
C PHE A 293 10.88 -5.33 20.97
N PRO A 294 11.46 -5.58 19.77
CA PRO A 294 12.90 -5.55 19.63
C PRO A 294 13.43 -4.13 19.86
N ALA A 295 14.73 -3.97 20.11
CA ALA A 295 15.35 -2.65 20.21
C ALA A 295 15.32 -1.92 18.85
N ASP A 296 15.46 -2.66 17.75
CA ASP A 296 15.44 -2.16 16.38
C ASP A 296 14.05 -2.20 15.71
N VAL A 297 13.03 -1.69 16.41
CA VAL A 297 11.63 -1.69 15.90
C VAL A 297 11.54 -1.10 14.51
N PHE A 298 12.21 0.04 14.28
CA PHE A 298 12.14 0.73 13.00
C PHE A 298 12.80 -0.09 11.90
N THR A 299 14.03 -0.56 12.11
CA THR A 299 14.73 -1.43 11.17
C THR A 299 13.94 -2.69 10.88
N ALA A 300 13.45 -3.37 11.91
CA ALA A 300 12.71 -4.61 11.76
C ALA A 300 11.35 -4.41 11.04
N CYS A 301 10.69 -3.26 11.18
CA CYS A 301 9.56 -2.88 10.32
C CYS A 301 9.99 -2.75 8.86
N LEU A 302 11.08 -2.03 8.61
CA LEU A 302 11.56 -1.73 7.25
C LEU A 302 12.12 -2.94 6.51
N THR A 303 12.74 -3.88 7.20
CA THR A 303 13.50 -4.98 6.58
C THR A 303 12.80 -6.33 6.73
N THR A 304 11.95 -6.51 7.75
CA THR A 304 11.22 -7.75 8.05
C THR A 304 9.74 -7.51 8.41
N PRO A 305 8.98 -6.81 7.53
CA PRO A 305 7.65 -6.28 7.85
C PRO A 305 6.65 -7.34 8.29
N ILE A 306 6.59 -8.49 7.62
CA ILE A 306 5.62 -9.56 7.95
C ILE A 306 5.86 -10.12 9.35
N LYS A 307 7.12 -10.44 9.67
CA LYS A 307 7.50 -10.95 11.00
C LYS A 307 7.14 -9.93 12.08
N MET A 308 7.51 -8.66 11.88
CA MET A 308 7.17 -7.60 12.83
C MET A 308 5.66 -7.39 12.99
N ALA A 309 4.92 -7.32 11.87
CA ALA A 309 3.48 -7.10 11.88
C ALA A 309 2.73 -8.19 12.65
N LEU A 310 3.10 -9.46 12.45
CA LEU A 310 2.46 -10.59 13.14
C LEU A 310 2.84 -10.62 14.63
N HIS A 311 4.10 -10.41 14.99
CA HIS A 311 4.49 -10.33 16.41
C HIS A 311 3.80 -9.19 17.14
N TRP A 312 3.64 -8.04 16.49
CA TRP A 312 2.91 -6.89 17.05
C TRP A 312 1.41 -7.17 17.16
N PHE A 313 0.81 -7.76 16.11
CA PHE A 313 -0.62 -8.09 16.08
C PHE A 313 -0.99 -9.07 17.19
N CYS A 314 -0.26 -10.18 17.36
CA CYS A 314 -0.54 -11.20 18.39
C CYS A 314 -0.59 -10.64 19.82
N LYS A 315 0.19 -9.60 20.12
CA LYS A 315 0.21 -8.99 21.46
C LYS A 315 -0.99 -8.11 21.74
N ARG A 316 -1.68 -7.63 20.69
CA ARG A 316 -2.78 -6.67 20.77
C ARG A 316 -4.14 -7.26 20.41
N SER A 317 -4.16 -8.38 19.68
CA SER A 317 -5.40 -9.04 19.26
C SER A 317 -5.97 -9.95 20.34
N LEU A 318 -7.16 -10.48 20.08
CA LEU A 318 -7.83 -11.46 20.94
C LEU A 318 -7.05 -12.78 21.05
N LEU A 319 -6.03 -12.99 20.20
CA LEU A 319 -5.16 -14.16 20.23
C LEU A 319 -4.12 -14.11 21.37
N ARG A 320 -4.03 -12.99 22.09
CA ARG A 320 -3.08 -12.81 23.20
C ARG A 320 -3.20 -13.95 24.22
N GLY A 321 -2.12 -14.73 24.38
CA GLY A 321 -2.05 -15.84 25.32
C GLY A 321 -2.62 -17.18 24.83
N SER A 322 -3.29 -17.21 23.68
CA SER A 322 -3.82 -18.43 23.06
C SER A 322 -2.86 -19.07 22.04
N MET A 323 -1.92 -18.28 21.52
CA MET A 323 -0.99 -18.66 20.46
C MET A 323 0.46 -18.59 20.95
N ASP A 324 1.25 -19.62 20.64
CA ASP A 324 2.70 -19.56 20.84
C ASP A 324 3.34 -18.65 19.78
N HIS A 325 4.06 -17.62 20.24
CA HIS A 325 4.74 -16.66 19.38
C HIS A 325 5.86 -17.31 18.54
N SER A 326 6.39 -18.45 18.98
CA SER A 326 7.41 -19.19 18.24
C SER A 326 6.90 -19.74 16.89
N LEU A 327 5.58 -19.87 16.72
CA LEU A 327 4.96 -20.34 15.48
C LEU A 327 5.12 -19.33 14.34
N ILE A 328 5.22 -18.02 14.66
CA ILE A 328 5.42 -16.95 13.67
C ILE A 328 6.75 -17.15 12.92
N ASP A 329 7.76 -17.67 13.63
CA ASP A 329 9.07 -17.98 13.05
C ASP A 329 9.07 -19.25 12.19
N GLN A 330 7.99 -20.02 12.24
CA GLN A 330 7.81 -21.31 11.58
C GLN A 330 6.74 -21.26 10.47
N ILE A 331 6.31 -20.06 10.06
CA ILE A 331 5.32 -19.92 8.98
C ILE A 331 5.83 -20.62 7.71
N PRO A 332 5.09 -21.59 7.18
CA PRO A 332 5.54 -22.37 6.04
C PRO A 332 5.58 -21.52 4.76
N GLY A 333 6.57 -21.81 3.92
CA GLY A 333 6.69 -21.24 2.59
C GLY A 333 7.81 -20.25 2.37
N ARG A 334 7.72 -19.51 1.27
CA ARG A 334 8.72 -18.52 0.84
C ARG A 334 8.00 -17.24 0.43
N GLN A 335 8.56 -16.08 0.77
CA GLN A 335 7.96 -14.77 0.48
C GLN A 335 7.66 -14.52 -1.01
N ASN A 336 8.42 -15.16 -1.91
CA ASN A 336 8.24 -15.03 -3.35
C ASN A 336 7.23 -16.02 -3.93
N ASP A 337 6.82 -17.04 -3.15
CA ASP A 337 5.86 -18.06 -3.59
C ASP A 337 4.48 -17.78 -3.02
N ARG A 338 3.66 -17.11 -3.82
CA ARG A 338 2.27 -16.72 -3.49
C ARG A 338 1.33 -17.89 -3.24
N LYS A 339 1.72 -19.12 -3.57
CA LYS A 339 0.94 -20.32 -3.26
C LYS A 339 1.20 -20.85 -1.85
N THR A 340 2.18 -20.30 -1.17
CA THR A 340 2.49 -20.62 0.23
C THR A 340 1.93 -19.56 1.16
N LEU A 341 1.64 -19.93 2.41
CA LEU A 341 1.08 -19.01 3.42
C LEU A 341 1.94 -17.74 3.59
N LEU A 342 3.26 -17.90 3.72
CA LEU A 342 4.18 -16.76 3.87
C LEU A 342 4.18 -15.86 2.63
N GLY A 343 4.16 -16.43 1.43
CA GLY A 343 4.15 -15.65 0.20
C GLY A 343 2.82 -14.98 -0.09
N GLU A 344 1.69 -15.60 0.26
CA GLU A 344 0.38 -14.97 0.19
C GLU A 344 0.29 -13.78 1.14
N LEU A 345 0.67 -13.94 2.41
CA LEU A 345 0.71 -12.83 3.37
C LEU A 345 1.58 -11.67 2.89
N ASN A 346 2.78 -11.97 2.38
CA ASN A 346 3.67 -10.95 1.83
C ASN A 346 3.06 -10.21 0.63
N TRP A 347 2.28 -10.92 -0.18
CA TRP A 347 1.59 -10.36 -1.33
C TRP A 347 0.40 -9.49 -0.93
N ILE A 348 -0.42 -9.93 0.03
CA ILE A 348 -1.50 -9.14 0.64
C ILE A 348 -0.93 -7.86 1.27
N PHE A 349 0.13 -7.97 2.07
CA PHE A 349 0.80 -6.82 2.68
C PHE A 349 1.27 -5.81 1.64
N THR A 350 1.87 -6.30 0.54
CA THR A 350 2.31 -5.45 -0.57
C THR A 350 1.12 -4.77 -1.25
N ALA A 351 0.02 -5.47 -1.48
CA ALA A 351 -1.18 -4.89 -2.08
C ALA A 351 -1.79 -3.80 -1.19
N ILE A 352 -1.90 -4.06 0.11
CA ILE A 352 -2.47 -3.11 1.08
C ILE A 352 -1.61 -1.85 1.20
N THR A 353 -0.31 -2.00 1.41
CA THR A 353 0.59 -0.85 1.59
C THR A 353 0.71 -0.01 0.31
N ASP A 354 0.70 -0.63 -0.86
CA ASP A 354 0.68 0.08 -2.14
C ASP A 354 -0.65 0.81 -2.39
N THR A 355 -1.76 0.21 -1.95
CA THR A 355 -3.11 0.82 -1.99
C THR A 355 -3.19 2.04 -1.09
N ILE A 356 -2.75 1.92 0.16
CA ILE A 356 -2.72 3.05 1.10
C ILE A 356 -1.89 4.20 0.51
N ALA A 357 -0.70 3.91 -0.02
CA ALA A 357 0.15 4.91 -0.62
C ALA A 357 -0.48 5.61 -1.83
N TRP A 358 -1.11 4.86 -2.73
CA TRP A 358 -1.74 5.45 -3.92
C TRP A 358 -2.92 6.36 -3.57
N ASN A 359 -3.70 6.00 -2.55
CA ASN A 359 -4.87 6.78 -2.13
C ASN A 359 -4.52 8.02 -1.30
N VAL A 360 -3.40 8.00 -0.58
CA VAL A 360 -3.00 9.09 0.32
C VAL A 360 -2.02 10.07 -0.33
N LEU A 361 -1.14 9.60 -1.22
CA LEU A 361 -0.06 10.41 -1.76
C LEU A 361 -0.44 11.14 -3.07
N PRO A 362 0.06 12.36 -3.29
CA PRO A 362 0.01 12.99 -4.61
C PRO A 362 0.71 12.13 -5.67
N HIS A 363 0.20 12.15 -6.90
CA HIS A 363 0.67 11.32 -8.02
C HIS A 363 2.21 11.36 -8.20
N ASP A 364 2.80 12.55 -8.25
CA ASP A 364 4.25 12.71 -8.47
C ASP A 364 5.08 12.09 -7.32
N LEU A 365 4.59 12.23 -6.08
CA LEU A 365 5.26 11.68 -4.91
C LEU A 365 5.15 10.15 -4.88
N PHE A 366 3.97 9.61 -5.21
CA PHE A 366 3.75 8.18 -5.34
C PHE A 366 4.65 7.57 -6.41
N GLN A 367 4.71 8.15 -7.61
CA GLN A 367 5.59 7.68 -8.69
C GLN A 367 7.06 7.68 -8.27
N ARG A 368 7.52 8.77 -7.64
CA ARG A 368 8.90 8.89 -7.16
C ARG A 368 9.26 7.82 -6.12
N LEU A 369 8.41 7.59 -5.13
CA LEU A 369 8.75 6.75 -3.98
C LEU A 369 8.38 5.27 -4.16
N PHE A 370 7.28 4.97 -4.86
CA PHE A 370 6.70 3.63 -4.96
C PHE A 370 6.88 2.98 -6.35
N ARG A 371 7.38 3.70 -7.36
CA ARG A 371 7.57 3.17 -8.73
C ARG A 371 8.98 3.33 -9.29
N GLN A 372 9.74 4.35 -8.88
CA GLN A 372 11.01 4.67 -9.51
C GLN A 372 12.17 3.71 -9.20
N ASP A 373 12.31 3.26 -7.95
CA ASP A 373 13.37 2.37 -7.46
C ASP A 373 12.76 1.27 -6.57
N LEU A 374 13.06 0.00 -6.89
CA LEU A 374 12.49 -1.17 -6.21
C LEU A 374 12.81 -1.20 -4.70
N LEU A 375 14.01 -0.77 -4.30
CA LEU A 375 14.39 -0.79 -2.89
C LEU A 375 13.69 0.35 -2.14
N VAL A 376 13.63 1.54 -2.73
CA VAL A 376 12.92 2.69 -2.16
C VAL A 376 11.43 2.38 -2.01
N ALA A 377 10.80 1.81 -3.04
CA ALA A 377 9.41 1.38 -2.99
C ALA A 377 9.16 0.35 -1.88
N SER A 378 10.10 -0.57 -1.67
CA SER A 378 10.00 -1.54 -0.57
C SER A 378 10.13 -0.88 0.79
N LEU A 379 11.10 0.01 0.96
CA LEU A 379 11.28 0.72 2.23
C LEU A 379 10.09 1.62 2.56
N PHE A 380 9.50 2.32 1.59
CA PHE A 380 8.34 3.16 1.85
C PHE A 380 7.05 2.38 2.12
N ARG A 381 6.81 1.26 1.43
CA ARG A 381 5.72 0.33 1.81
C ARG A 381 5.86 -0.13 3.25
N ASN A 382 7.08 -0.53 3.62
CA ASN A 382 7.38 -1.02 4.97
C ASN A 382 7.42 0.13 6.01
N PHE A 383 7.70 1.36 5.58
CA PHE A 383 7.64 2.55 6.42
C PHE A 383 6.21 2.85 6.88
N LEU A 384 5.19 2.58 6.05
CA LEU A 384 3.79 2.73 6.46
C LEU A 384 3.45 1.81 7.65
N LEU A 385 4.00 0.59 7.66
CA LEU A 385 3.90 -0.31 8.81
C LEU A 385 4.64 0.24 10.03
N ALA A 386 5.85 0.78 9.83
CA ALA A 386 6.60 1.43 10.90
C ALA A 386 5.79 2.60 11.52
N GLU A 387 5.16 3.43 10.68
CA GLU A 387 4.28 4.52 11.14
C GLU A 387 3.17 3.98 12.04
N ARG A 388 2.51 2.89 11.62
CA ARG A 388 1.42 2.27 12.39
C ARG A 388 1.88 1.67 13.71
N ILE A 389 2.94 0.85 13.69
CA ILE A 389 3.43 0.13 14.86
C ILE A 389 4.04 1.09 15.88
N MET A 390 4.93 1.98 15.44
CA MET A 390 5.68 2.85 16.34
C MET A 390 4.78 3.89 17.01
N ARG A 391 3.74 4.39 16.32
CA ARG A 391 2.75 5.29 16.93
C ARG A 391 2.03 4.66 18.10
N SER A 392 1.84 3.34 18.06
CA SER A 392 1.24 2.59 19.16
C SER A 392 2.12 2.52 20.43
N ALA A 393 3.41 2.86 20.27
CA ALA A 393 4.41 2.95 21.34
C ALA A 393 4.91 4.40 21.55
N ASN A 394 4.06 5.40 21.26
CA ASN A 394 4.33 6.84 21.41
C ASN A 394 5.57 7.34 20.63
N CYS A 395 5.83 6.73 19.47
CA CYS A 395 6.97 7.03 18.64
C CYS A 395 6.51 7.29 17.19
N SER A 396 6.95 8.40 16.59
CA SER A 396 6.48 8.87 15.28
C SER A 396 7.64 8.86 14.28
N PRO A 397 7.71 7.87 13.38
CA PRO A 397 8.71 7.88 12.31
C PRO A 397 8.54 9.08 11.38
N ILE A 398 9.65 9.62 10.89
CA ILE A 398 9.68 10.75 9.96
C ILE A 398 10.31 10.33 8.64
N SER A 399 9.77 10.81 7.53
CA SER A 399 10.39 10.68 6.21
C SER A 399 10.66 12.04 5.58
N TYR A 400 11.65 12.08 4.68
CA TYR A 400 11.81 13.12 3.68
C TYR A 400 11.88 12.46 2.29
N PRO A 401 11.01 12.83 1.33
CA PRO A 401 9.88 13.76 1.48
C PRO A 401 8.86 13.32 2.55
N LEU A 402 8.17 14.29 3.15
CA LEU A 402 7.18 14.05 4.19
C LEU A 402 5.94 13.37 3.59
N LEU A 403 5.47 12.30 4.21
CA LEU A 403 4.19 11.66 3.86
C LEU A 403 3.06 12.21 4.74
N PRO A 404 1.83 12.33 4.22
CA PRO A 404 0.64 12.47 5.06
C PRO A 404 0.46 11.23 5.96
N PRO A 405 -0.28 11.34 7.09
CA PRO A 405 -0.48 10.22 8.00
C PRO A 405 -1.22 9.05 7.35
N THR A 406 -0.70 7.83 7.51
CA THR A 406 -1.29 6.61 6.90
C THR A 406 -1.73 5.55 7.91
N HIS A 407 -1.36 5.71 9.18
CA HIS A 407 -1.54 4.71 10.24
C HIS A 407 -2.99 4.33 10.59
N GLN A 408 -3.97 5.19 10.28
CA GLN A 408 -5.41 4.98 10.51
C GLN A 408 -6.21 4.70 9.24
N HIS A 409 -5.54 4.45 8.11
CA HIS A 409 -6.24 4.13 6.87
C HIS A 409 -7.01 2.80 7.00
N HIS A 410 -8.27 2.75 6.58
CA HIS A 410 -9.16 1.59 6.78
C HIS A 410 -8.66 0.29 6.10
N MET A 411 -7.86 0.39 5.03
CA MET A 411 -7.15 -0.77 4.47
C MET A 411 -6.27 -1.54 5.46
N TRP A 412 -5.88 -0.93 6.58
CA TRP A 412 -5.23 -1.65 7.68
C TRP A 412 -6.17 -2.64 8.39
N ASP A 413 -7.48 -2.40 8.39
CA ASP A 413 -8.48 -3.33 8.93
C ASP A 413 -8.54 -4.61 8.08
N ALA A 414 -8.41 -4.47 6.75
CA ALA A 414 -8.28 -5.61 5.84
C ALA A 414 -6.99 -6.40 6.08
N TRP A 415 -5.89 -5.72 6.45
CA TRP A 415 -4.64 -6.39 6.86
C TRP A 415 -4.84 -7.17 8.15
N ASP A 416 -5.45 -6.56 9.16
CA ASP A 416 -5.69 -7.18 10.45
C ASP A 416 -6.54 -8.45 10.32
N MET A 417 -7.60 -8.40 9.49
CA MET A 417 -8.42 -9.57 9.17
C MET A 417 -7.62 -10.67 8.46
N ALA A 418 -6.80 -10.31 7.46
CA ALA A 418 -5.97 -11.29 6.76
C ALA A 418 -4.92 -11.93 7.69
N ALA A 419 -4.33 -11.14 8.59
CA ALA A 419 -3.38 -11.62 9.59
C ALA A 419 -4.05 -12.57 10.60
N GLU A 420 -5.26 -12.25 11.06
CA GLU A 420 -6.03 -13.10 11.98
C GLU A 420 -6.42 -14.45 11.34
N ILE A 421 -6.91 -14.42 10.11
CA ILE A 421 -7.22 -15.65 9.33
C ILE A 421 -5.96 -16.49 9.15
N CYS A 422 -4.82 -15.87 8.85
CA CYS A 422 -3.55 -16.60 8.74
C CYS A 422 -3.14 -17.24 10.07
N LEU A 423 -3.15 -16.47 11.16
CA LEU A 423 -2.67 -16.92 12.45
C LEU A 423 -3.56 -18.02 13.05
N SER A 424 -4.87 -17.96 12.84
CA SER A 424 -5.79 -19.03 13.28
C SER A 424 -5.57 -20.37 12.56
N LYS A 425 -5.13 -20.35 11.30
CA LYS A 425 -4.81 -21.55 10.51
C LYS A 425 -3.42 -22.13 10.81
N LEU A 426 -2.50 -21.28 11.31
CA LEU A 426 -1.08 -21.62 11.44
C LEU A 426 -0.80 -22.87 12.32
N PRO A 427 -1.44 -23.07 13.49
CA PRO A 427 -1.19 -24.27 14.31
C PRO A 427 -1.51 -25.58 13.58
N GLN A 428 -2.59 -25.61 12.79
CA GLN A 428 -3.01 -26.80 12.04
C GLN A 428 -2.03 -27.10 10.91
N LEU A 429 -1.60 -26.08 10.17
CA LEU A 429 -0.64 -26.24 9.06
C LEU A 429 0.75 -26.68 9.52
N ILE A 430 1.14 -26.33 10.76
CA ILE A 430 2.41 -26.80 11.35
C ILE A 430 2.26 -28.24 11.86
N ALA A 431 1.11 -28.57 12.47
CA ALA A 431 0.87 -29.90 13.02
C ALA A 431 0.69 -30.99 11.95
N ASP A 432 0.05 -30.65 10.82
CA ASP A 432 -0.16 -31.56 9.70
C ASP A 432 0.43 -30.99 8.39
N PRO A 433 1.59 -31.51 7.94
CA PRO A 433 2.20 -31.11 6.67
C PRO A 433 1.35 -31.40 5.43
N ASN A 434 0.33 -32.26 5.54
CA ASN A 434 -0.59 -32.57 4.45
C ASN A 434 -1.85 -31.69 4.46
N ALA A 435 -2.02 -30.84 5.48
CA ALA A 435 -3.17 -29.94 5.54
C ALA A 435 -3.18 -29.00 4.33
N GLU A 436 -4.30 -28.96 3.62
CA GLU A 436 -4.43 -28.11 2.44
C GLU A 436 -4.47 -26.63 2.86
N PHE A 437 -3.53 -25.86 2.30
CA PHE A 437 -3.54 -24.41 2.43
C PHE A 437 -4.73 -23.82 1.67
N GLN A 438 -5.66 -23.21 2.41
CA GLN A 438 -6.77 -22.46 1.84
C GLN A 438 -6.39 -20.98 1.68
N PRO A 439 -6.38 -20.45 0.44
CA PRO A 439 -6.10 -19.05 0.15
C PRO A 439 -7.01 -18.09 0.92
N SER A 440 -6.49 -16.90 1.21
CA SER A 440 -7.25 -15.82 1.82
C SER A 440 -8.35 -15.29 0.88
N PRO A 441 -9.55 -14.94 1.38
CA PRO A 441 -10.60 -14.33 0.57
C PRO A 441 -10.28 -12.89 0.14
N PHE A 442 -9.22 -12.27 0.70
CA PHE A 442 -8.85 -10.86 0.50
C PHE A 442 -8.98 -10.39 -0.95
N PHE A 443 -8.31 -11.05 -1.91
CA PHE A 443 -8.34 -10.58 -3.30
C PHE A 443 -9.73 -10.70 -3.93
N THR A 444 -10.51 -11.70 -3.55
CA THR A 444 -11.88 -11.87 -4.05
C THR A 444 -12.80 -10.77 -3.52
N GLU A 445 -12.68 -10.44 -2.24
CA GLU A 445 -13.45 -9.36 -1.59
C GLU A 445 -13.10 -7.99 -2.18
N GLN A 446 -11.82 -7.72 -2.43
CA GLN A 446 -11.38 -6.45 -3.02
C GLN A 446 -11.81 -6.30 -4.49
N LEU A 447 -11.82 -7.38 -5.28
CA LEU A 447 -12.39 -7.34 -6.63
C LEU A 447 -13.91 -7.09 -6.60
N THR A 448 -14.62 -7.66 -5.63
CA THR A 448 -16.06 -7.39 -5.45
C THR A 448 -16.31 -5.94 -5.05
N ALA A 449 -15.48 -5.36 -4.17
CA ALA A 449 -15.57 -3.93 -3.84
C ALA A 449 -15.32 -3.03 -5.06
N PHE A 450 -14.34 -3.38 -5.91
CA PHE A 450 -14.09 -2.68 -7.16
C PHE A 450 -15.27 -2.79 -8.14
N GLU A 451 -15.89 -3.97 -8.24
CA GLU A 451 -17.08 -4.19 -9.06
C GLU A 451 -18.27 -3.35 -8.59
N VAL A 452 -18.51 -3.26 -7.28
CA VAL A 452 -19.53 -2.37 -6.71
C VAL A 452 -19.26 -0.90 -7.04
N TRP A 453 -17.98 -0.48 -7.02
CA TRP A 453 -17.60 0.86 -7.46
C TRP A 453 -17.87 1.07 -8.94
N LEU A 454 -17.64 0.09 -9.82
CA LEU A 454 -17.96 0.22 -11.25
C LEU A 454 -19.47 0.36 -11.51
N ASP A 455 -20.30 -0.35 -10.74
CA ASP A 455 -21.76 -0.32 -10.93
C ASP A 455 -22.39 1.02 -10.49
N HIS A 456 -21.79 1.70 -9.50
CA HIS A 456 -22.35 2.93 -8.91
C HIS A 456 -21.43 4.15 -9.06
N GLY A 457 -20.26 3.97 -9.66
CA GLY A 457 -19.24 4.99 -9.87
C GLY A 457 -19.59 5.92 -11.02
N SER A 458 -18.98 7.09 -11.03
CA SER A 458 -19.05 8.03 -12.14
C SER A 458 -17.74 8.79 -12.23
N GLU A 459 -17.48 9.45 -13.36
CA GLU A 459 -16.27 10.25 -13.54
C GLU A 459 -16.13 11.35 -12.47
N ASP A 460 -17.23 11.90 -11.96
CA ASP A 460 -17.22 12.96 -10.95
C ASP A 460 -16.84 12.48 -9.53
N LYS A 461 -16.75 11.15 -9.31
CA LYS A 461 -16.38 10.58 -8.02
C LYS A 461 -14.87 10.43 -7.87
N LYS A 462 -14.44 10.22 -6.62
CA LYS A 462 -13.05 9.86 -6.32
C LYS A 462 -12.67 8.56 -7.04
N PRO A 463 -11.41 8.41 -7.48
CA PRO A 463 -10.92 7.18 -8.08
C PRO A 463 -11.21 5.94 -7.23
N PRO A 464 -11.37 4.76 -7.86
CA PRO A 464 -11.61 3.52 -7.13
C PRO A 464 -10.38 3.16 -6.31
N GLU A 465 -10.58 3.00 -5.01
CA GLU A 465 -9.50 2.73 -4.06
C GLU A 465 -8.75 1.43 -4.39
N GLN A 466 -9.46 0.43 -4.91
CA GLN A 466 -8.96 -0.92 -5.18
C GLN A 466 -8.10 -1.02 -6.45
N LEU A 467 -7.92 0.05 -7.21
CA LEU A 467 -7.18 0.00 -8.48
C LEU A 467 -5.75 -0.59 -8.35
N PRO A 468 -4.94 -0.23 -7.33
CA PRO A 468 -3.63 -0.87 -7.11
C PRO A 468 -3.75 -2.37 -6.78
N ILE A 469 -4.83 -2.81 -6.12
CA ILE A 469 -5.08 -4.22 -5.83
C ILE A 469 -5.39 -4.98 -7.12
N VAL A 470 -6.21 -4.41 -8.02
CA VAL A 470 -6.49 -4.99 -9.34
C VAL A 470 -5.17 -5.23 -10.08
N LEU A 471 -4.24 -4.28 -10.06
CA LEU A 471 -2.90 -4.43 -10.66
C LEU A 471 -2.10 -5.58 -10.02
N GLN A 472 -2.15 -5.72 -8.69
CA GLN A 472 -1.51 -6.86 -8.01
C GLN A 472 -2.12 -8.19 -8.46
N VAL A 473 -3.45 -8.25 -8.58
CA VAL A 473 -4.20 -9.46 -8.93
C VAL A 473 -3.89 -9.94 -10.35
N LEU A 474 -3.58 -9.06 -11.29
CA LEU A 474 -3.15 -9.45 -12.65
C LEU A 474 -1.95 -10.40 -12.64
N LEU A 475 -1.12 -10.30 -11.61
CA LEU A 475 0.06 -11.14 -11.42
C LEU A 475 -0.28 -12.55 -10.91
N SER A 476 -1.50 -12.80 -10.46
CA SER A 476 -2.00 -14.16 -10.14
C SER A 476 -2.73 -14.76 -11.32
N GLN A 477 -2.67 -16.10 -11.44
CA GLN A 477 -3.37 -16.83 -12.48
C GLN A 477 -4.83 -17.13 -12.11
N SER A 478 -5.14 -17.31 -10.82
CA SER A 478 -6.47 -17.73 -10.35
C SER A 478 -7.56 -16.68 -10.57
N HIS A 479 -7.20 -15.39 -10.41
CA HIS A 479 -8.12 -14.27 -10.48
C HIS A 479 -7.90 -13.38 -11.71
N ARG A 480 -6.96 -13.74 -12.59
CA ARG A 480 -6.54 -12.89 -13.72
C ARG A 480 -7.69 -12.50 -14.63
N PHE A 481 -8.52 -13.49 -14.98
CA PHE A 481 -9.62 -13.28 -15.92
C PHE A 481 -10.63 -12.27 -15.37
N ARG A 482 -11.09 -12.46 -14.12
CA ARG A 482 -11.99 -11.52 -13.45
C ARG A 482 -11.37 -10.12 -13.35
N ALA A 483 -10.10 -10.02 -12.95
CA ALA A 483 -9.41 -8.74 -12.86
C ALA A 483 -9.28 -8.02 -14.22
N LEU A 484 -9.00 -8.75 -15.30
CA LEU A 484 -8.94 -8.19 -16.67
C LEU A 484 -10.30 -7.71 -17.15
N VAL A 485 -11.38 -8.46 -16.86
CA VAL A 485 -12.75 -8.04 -17.21
C VAL A 485 -13.11 -6.75 -16.49
N LEU A 486 -12.86 -6.68 -15.18
CA LEU A 486 -13.16 -5.48 -14.38
C LEU A 486 -12.27 -4.29 -14.80
N LEU A 487 -10.99 -4.52 -15.09
CA LEU A 487 -10.11 -3.48 -15.63
C LEU A 487 -10.59 -2.97 -16.99
N GLY A 488 -11.04 -3.87 -17.88
CA GLY A 488 -11.64 -3.49 -19.16
C GLY A 488 -12.87 -2.61 -18.98
N ARG A 489 -13.79 -2.99 -18.07
CA ARG A 489 -14.96 -2.17 -17.71
C ARG A 489 -14.56 -0.79 -17.17
N PHE A 490 -13.50 -0.71 -16.37
CA PHE A 490 -12.99 0.56 -15.85
C PHE A 490 -12.43 1.45 -16.96
N LEU A 491 -11.61 0.89 -17.85
CA LEU A 491 -11.00 1.63 -18.97
C LEU A 491 -12.05 2.12 -19.99
N ASP A 492 -13.15 1.37 -20.15
CA ASP A 492 -14.28 1.75 -21.01
C ASP A 492 -15.04 2.99 -20.52
N MET A 493 -14.81 3.43 -19.28
CA MET A 493 -15.43 4.65 -18.73
C MET A 493 -14.90 5.94 -19.38
N GLY A 494 -13.71 5.93 -19.98
CA GLY A 494 -13.18 7.07 -20.73
C GLY A 494 -11.70 7.39 -20.48
N PRO A 495 -11.16 8.46 -21.13
CA PRO A 495 -9.73 8.78 -21.09
C PRO A 495 -9.17 9.05 -19.69
N ARG A 496 -9.99 9.56 -18.76
CA ARG A 496 -9.58 9.79 -17.38
C ARG A 496 -9.31 8.48 -16.64
N ALA A 497 -10.07 7.43 -16.89
CA ALA A 497 -9.83 6.12 -16.31
C ALA A 497 -8.57 5.45 -16.89
N VAL A 498 -8.20 5.78 -18.13
CA VAL A 498 -6.95 5.33 -18.76
C VAL A 498 -5.71 6.05 -18.21
N ASP A 499 -5.85 7.32 -17.80
CA ASP A 499 -4.76 8.11 -17.20
C ASP A 499 -4.44 7.70 -15.75
N LEU A 500 -5.46 7.26 -15.00
CA LEU A 500 -5.34 6.74 -13.62
C LEU A 500 -4.66 5.36 -13.59
#